data_AF-A0A1I4BX79-F1
#
_entry.id   AF-A0A1I4BX79-F1
#
_cell.length_a   1.000
_cell.length_b   1.000
_cell.length_c   1.000
_cell.angle_alpha   90.00
_cell.angle_beta   90.00
_cell.angle_gamma   90.00
#
_symmetry.space_group_name_H-M   'P 1'
#
loop_
_entity.id
_entity.type
_entity.pdbx_description
1 polymer ?
#
loop_
_entity_poly.entity_id
_entity_poly.type
_entity_poly.pdbx_seq_one_letter_code
_entity_poly.pdbx_strand_id
1 'polypeptide(L)'
;MKEPPRRALPRRPCPLDTDTIQRTIDRALAADHTTRYSDLAELEALLRGHINLMLPPARARAGTVAYARLNTAAGQLAYGLGDTLRSARRHVLLLALDCRWLLRVLAPGRQP
;
A
#
# COMPACT_ATOMS: atom_id res chain seq x y z
N MET A 1 -34.31 13.16 -25.43
CA MET A 1 -32.90 13.56 -25.20
C MET A 1 -32.19 12.43 -24.47
N LYS A 2 -31.23 11.75 -25.12
CA LYS A 2 -30.40 10.72 -24.47
C LYS A 2 -29.16 11.42 -23.90
N GLU A 3 -28.88 11.23 -22.61
CA GLU A 3 -27.64 11.71 -21.98
C GLU A 3 -26.41 11.07 -22.66
N PRO A 4 -25.32 11.81 -22.88
CA PRO A 4 -24.11 11.24 -23.45
C PRO A 4 -23.42 10.32 -22.42
N PRO A 5 -22.81 9.21 -22.85
CA PRO A 5 -22.09 8.32 -21.95
C PRO A 5 -20.89 9.06 -21.36
N ARG A 6 -20.78 9.05 -20.03
CA ARG A 6 -19.62 9.57 -19.29
C ARG A 6 -18.36 8.88 -19.84
N ARG A 7 -17.54 9.62 -20.58
CA ARG A 7 -16.22 9.18 -21.04
C ARG A 7 -15.41 8.75 -19.82
N ALA A 8 -15.26 7.44 -19.63
CA ALA A 8 -14.25 6.90 -18.75
C ALA A 8 -12.90 7.32 -19.33
N LEU A 9 -12.22 8.28 -18.70
CA LEU A 9 -10.88 8.69 -19.10
C LEU A 9 -9.98 7.44 -19.09
N PRO A 10 -9.11 7.26 -20.11
CA PRO A 10 -8.18 6.15 -20.13
C PRO A 10 -7.33 6.22 -18.87
N ARG A 11 -7.38 5.16 -18.07
CA ARG A 11 -6.50 4.98 -16.91
C ARG A 11 -5.09 4.87 -17.46
N ARG A 12 -4.35 5.98 -17.49
CA ARG A 12 -2.91 5.94 -17.80
C ARG A 12 -2.26 4.88 -16.92
N PRO A 13 -1.48 3.93 -17.49
CA PRO A 13 -0.73 2.98 -16.70
C PRO A 13 0.18 3.79 -15.77
N CYS A 14 -0.02 3.62 -14.47
CA CYS A 14 0.91 4.18 -13.50
C CYS A 14 2.21 3.37 -13.65
N PRO A 15 3.38 3.99 -13.86
CA PRO A 15 4.66 3.28 -14.04
C PRO A 15 5.18 2.72 -12.70
N LEU A 16 4.29 2.16 -11.89
CA LEU A 16 4.64 1.47 -10.66
C LEU A 16 5.00 0.03 -11.01
N ASP A 17 6.12 -0.45 -10.48
CA ASP A 17 6.47 -1.86 -10.50
C ASP A 17 5.55 -2.63 -9.54
N THR A 18 4.34 -2.90 -10.01
CA THR A 18 3.29 -3.55 -9.23
C THR A 18 3.66 -4.97 -8.81
N ASP A 19 4.52 -5.66 -9.58
CA ASP A 19 4.96 -7.02 -9.28
C ASP A 19 5.97 -7.02 -8.12
N THR A 20 6.90 -6.06 -8.09
CA THR A 20 7.80 -5.88 -6.93
C THR A 20 7.04 -5.45 -5.68
N ILE A 21 6.06 -4.54 -5.81
CA ILE A 21 5.20 -4.13 -4.70
C ILE A 21 4.44 -5.34 -4.15
N GLN A 22 3.82 -6.15 -5.03
CA GLN A 22 3.05 -7.33 -4.63
C GLN A 22 3.95 -8.37 -3.94
N ARG A 23 5.13 -8.69 -4.48
CA ARG A 23 6.09 -9.58 -3.81
C ARG A 23 6.50 -9.09 -2.42
N THR A 24 6.68 -7.78 -2.25
CA THR A 24 7.01 -7.18 -0.94
C THR A 24 5.85 -7.35 0.04
N ILE A 25 4.61 -7.11 -0.42
CA ILE A 25 3.40 -7.33 0.37
C ILE A 25 3.32 -8.80 0.80
N ASP A 26 3.50 -9.75 -0.13
CA ASP A 26 3.35 -11.17 0.15
C ASP A 26 4.40 -11.66 1.16
N ARG A 27 5.67 -11.22 1.03
CA ARG A 27 6.72 -11.47 2.03
C ARG A 27 6.33 -10.94 3.41
N ALA A 28 5.80 -9.73 3.48
CA ALA A 28 5.38 -9.10 4.73
C ALA A 28 4.16 -9.78 5.37
N LEU A 29 3.21 -10.25 4.56
CA LEU A 29 2.05 -11.01 5.04
C LEU A 29 2.41 -12.43 5.50
N ALA A 30 3.46 -13.03 4.93
CA ALA A 30 3.98 -14.33 5.33
C ALA A 30 4.88 -14.29 6.58
N ALA A 31 5.27 -13.10 7.06
CA ALA A 31 6.16 -12.95 8.20
C ALA A 31 5.55 -13.55 9.49
N ASP A 32 6.17 -14.60 10.00
CA ASP A 32 5.73 -15.37 11.16
C ASP A 32 6.60 -15.10 12.40
N HIS A 33 6.44 -15.89 13.47
CA HIS A 33 7.15 -15.71 14.74
C HIS A 33 8.64 -16.07 14.67
N THR A 34 9.07 -16.69 13.57
CA THR A 34 10.47 -17.02 13.30
C THR A 34 11.18 -15.92 12.51
N THR A 35 10.44 -14.95 11.96
CA THR A 35 11.01 -13.83 11.21
C THR A 35 11.86 -12.95 12.12
N ARG A 36 13.10 -12.65 11.69
CA ARG A 36 14.05 -11.87 12.48
C ARG A 36 13.70 -10.39 12.45
N TYR A 37 14.12 -9.66 13.48
CA TYR A 37 13.90 -8.21 13.56
C TYR A 37 14.54 -7.47 12.37
N SER A 38 15.74 -7.88 11.94
CA SER A 38 16.42 -7.31 10.77
C SER A 38 15.58 -7.43 9.50
N ASP A 39 14.93 -8.58 9.30
CA ASP A 39 14.14 -8.86 8.11
C ASP A 39 12.84 -8.03 8.13
N LEU A 40 12.26 -7.83 9.32
CA LEU A 40 11.13 -6.92 9.50
C LEU A 40 11.50 -5.47 9.23
N ALA A 41 12.72 -5.05 9.58
CA ALA A 41 13.21 -3.71 9.30
C ALA A 41 13.45 -3.47 7.80
N GLU A 42 13.98 -4.47 7.09
CA GLU A 42 14.07 -4.42 5.63
C GLU A 42 12.67 -4.31 5.00
N LEU A 43 11.74 -5.16 5.43
CA LEU A 43 10.36 -5.15 4.92
C LEU A 43 9.65 -3.82 5.22
N GLU A 44 9.85 -3.24 6.40
CA GLU A 44 9.33 -1.91 6.75
C GLU A 44 9.86 -0.84 5.80
N ALA A 45 11.19 -0.78 5.60
CA ALA A 45 11.80 0.21 4.71
C ALA A 45 11.25 0.11 3.28
N LEU A 46 11.15 -1.11 2.75
CA LEU A 46 10.59 -1.35 1.41
C LEU A 46 9.12 -0.93 1.34
N LEU A 47 8.29 -1.33 2.30
CA LEU A 47 6.86 -0.99 2.33
C LEU A 47 6.66 0.53 2.45
N ARG A 48 7.43 1.23 3.27
CA ARG A 48 7.36 2.70 3.40
C ARG A 48 7.73 3.38 2.08
N GLY A 49 8.75 2.88 1.39
CA GLY A 49 9.11 3.33 0.04
C GLY A 49 7.94 3.19 -0.94
N HIS A 50 7.30 2.02 -0.97
CA HIS A 50 6.16 1.74 -1.84
C HIS A 50 4.93 2.61 -1.51
N ILE A 51 4.61 2.80 -0.23
CA ILE A 51 3.50 3.69 0.19
C ILE A 51 3.77 5.13 -0.26
N ASN A 52 4.98 5.64 -0.07
CA ASN A 52 5.36 6.99 -0.49
C ASN A 52 5.21 7.20 -2.01
N LEU A 53 5.55 6.19 -2.81
CA LEU A 53 5.37 6.22 -4.27
C LEU A 53 3.88 6.17 -4.68
N MET A 54 3.06 5.41 -3.94
CA MET A 54 1.65 5.19 -4.28
C MET A 54 0.71 6.29 -3.77
N LEU A 55 1.05 6.97 -2.67
CA LEU A 55 0.17 7.98 -2.05
C LEU A 55 -0.23 9.12 -3.00
N PRO A 56 0.68 9.80 -3.73
CA PRO A 56 0.31 10.88 -4.63
C PRO A 56 -0.67 10.45 -5.75
N PRO A 57 -0.39 9.40 -6.55
CA PRO A 57 -1.34 8.98 -7.58
C PRO A 57 -2.64 8.39 -7.00
N ALA A 58 -2.60 7.79 -5.80
CA ALA A 58 -3.80 7.28 -5.15
C ALA A 58 -4.71 8.43 -4.69
N ARG A 59 -4.14 9.51 -4.13
CA ARG A 59 -4.88 10.75 -3.80
C ARG A 59 -5.55 11.37 -5.02
N ALA A 60 -4.86 11.41 -6.16
CA ALA A 60 -5.42 11.94 -7.41
C ALA A 60 -6.59 11.10 -7.96
N ARG A 61 -6.67 9.81 -7.60
CA ARG A 61 -7.72 8.87 -8.05
C ARG A 61 -8.84 8.64 -7.03
N ALA A 62 -8.58 8.94 -5.76
CA ALA A 62 -9.48 8.66 -4.66
C ALA A 62 -10.62 9.69 -4.57
N GLY A 63 -11.85 9.20 -4.39
CA GLY A 63 -12.98 10.03 -3.97
C GLY A 63 -12.90 10.38 -2.48
N THR A 64 -13.81 11.25 -2.01
CA THR A 64 -13.88 11.79 -0.63
C THR A 64 -13.83 10.70 0.45
N VAL A 65 -14.51 9.57 0.25
CA VAL A 65 -14.56 8.45 1.21
C VAL A 65 -13.19 7.80 1.44
N ALA A 66 -12.28 7.84 0.45
CA ALA A 66 -10.97 7.23 0.56
C ALA A 66 -9.90 8.16 1.19
N TYR A 67 -10.20 9.45 1.41
CA TYR A 67 -9.26 10.41 2.01
C TYR A 67 -8.89 10.04 3.45
N ALA A 68 -9.86 9.61 4.27
CA ALA A 68 -9.57 9.17 5.64
C ALA A 68 -8.57 8.01 5.66
N ARG A 69 -8.77 7.02 4.77
CA ARG A 69 -7.90 5.85 4.64
C ARG A 69 -6.50 6.23 4.13
N LEU A 70 -6.41 7.17 3.19
CA LEU A 70 -5.13 7.72 2.71
C LEU A 70 -4.37 8.45 3.83
N ASN A 71 -5.08 9.19 4.68
CA ASN A 71 -4.48 9.85 5.84
C ASN A 71 -4.03 8.84 6.89
N THR A 72 -4.78 7.77 7.12
CA THR A 72 -4.33 6.65 7.97
C THR A 72 -3.04 6.05 7.45
N ALA A 73 -2.98 5.70 6.15
CA ALA A 73 -1.77 5.12 5.54
C ALA A 73 -0.57 6.08 5.63
N ALA A 74 -0.78 7.38 5.41
CA ALA A 74 0.26 8.38 5.58
C ALA A 74 0.70 8.54 7.04
N GLY A 75 -0.24 8.52 7.99
CA GLY A 75 0.04 8.61 9.42
C GLY A 75 0.84 7.40 9.94
N GLN A 76 0.60 6.21 9.39
CA GLN A 76 1.38 5.02 9.74
C GLN A 76 2.88 5.18 9.45
N LEU A 77 3.25 5.97 8.43
CA LEU A 77 4.66 6.23 8.09
C LEU A 77 5.41 7.06 9.13
N ALA A 78 4.71 7.72 10.06
CA ALA A 78 5.32 8.49 11.13
C ALA A 78 5.76 7.61 12.31
N TYR A 79 5.27 6.38 12.39
CA TYR A 79 5.67 5.41 13.42
C TYR A 79 6.81 4.54 12.90
N GLY A 80 7.70 4.12 13.81
CA GLY A 80 8.69 3.07 13.53
C GLY A 80 8.20 1.69 14.00
N LEU A 81 9.04 0.68 13.81
CA LEU A 81 8.77 -0.72 14.23
C LEU A 81 8.46 -0.89 15.73
N GLY A 82 8.87 0.06 16.56
CA GLY A 82 8.87 -0.07 18.01
C GLY A 82 9.92 -1.06 18.52
N ASP A 83 9.94 -1.25 19.83
CA ASP A 83 11.07 -1.86 20.54
C ASP A 83 10.97 -3.38 20.71
N THR A 84 9.85 -3.99 20.28
CA THR A 84 9.62 -5.43 20.45
C THR A 84 9.40 -6.12 19.10
N LEU A 85 9.75 -7.41 19.03
CA LEU A 85 9.47 -8.20 17.82
C LEU A 85 7.97 -8.24 17.51
N ARG A 86 7.12 -8.29 18.54
CA ARG A 86 5.66 -8.28 18.37
C ARG A 86 5.16 -6.95 17.78
N SER A 87 5.66 -5.82 18.26
CA SER A 87 5.29 -4.50 17.71
C SER A 87 5.80 -4.34 16.28
N ALA A 88 7.04 -4.76 16.01
CA ALA A 88 7.67 -4.71 14.69
C ALA A 88 6.83 -5.47 13.66
N ARG A 89 6.44 -6.71 13.98
CA ARG A 89 5.60 -7.54 13.11
C ARG A 89 4.23 -6.94 12.86
N ARG A 90 3.59 -6.42 13.92
CA ARG A 90 2.29 -5.75 13.78
C ARG A 90 2.40 -4.53 12.86
N HIS A 91 3.46 -3.74 13.00
CA HIS A 91 3.68 -2.57 12.18
C HIS A 91 3.90 -2.93 10.70
N VAL A 92 4.77 -3.90 10.42
CA VAL A 92 5.00 -4.43 9.06
C VAL A 92 3.70 -4.95 8.44
N LEU A 93 2.87 -5.67 9.21
CA LEU A 93 1.57 -6.15 8.75
C LEU A 93 0.63 -5.00 8.38
N LEU A 94 0.57 -3.94 9.20
CA LEU A 94 -0.27 -2.77 8.92
C LEU A 94 0.20 -2.06 7.64
N LEU A 95 1.50 -1.83 7.48
CA LEU A 95 2.08 -1.25 6.27
C LEU A 95 1.78 -2.11 5.03
N ALA A 96 1.87 -3.44 5.13
CA ALA A 96 1.54 -4.36 4.03
C ALA A 96 0.06 -4.28 3.63
N LEU A 97 -0.85 -4.17 4.61
CA LEU A 97 -2.29 -4.01 4.36
C LEU A 97 -2.61 -2.67 3.69
N ASP A 98 -1.95 -1.60 4.10
CA ASP A 98 -2.09 -0.27 3.49
C ASP A 98 -1.53 -0.24 2.07
N CYS A 99 -0.34 -0.83 1.85
CA CYS A 99 0.23 -1.06 0.52
C CYS A 99 -0.72 -1.83 -0.40
N ARG A 100 -1.29 -2.94 0.08
CA ARG A 100 -2.24 -3.75 -0.69
C ARG A 100 -3.50 -2.97 -1.05
N TRP A 101 -3.99 -2.15 -0.14
CA TRP A 101 -5.15 -1.29 -0.41
C TRP A 101 -4.82 -0.22 -1.44
N LEU A 102 -3.69 0.47 -1.32
CA LEU A 102 -3.22 1.47 -2.29
C LEU A 102 -3.04 0.87 -3.69
N LEU A 103 -2.45 -0.32 -3.77
CA LEU A 103 -2.27 -1.03 -5.03
C LEU A 103 -3.61 -1.32 -5.73
N ARG A 104 -4.64 -1.73 -4.97
CA ARG A 104 -5.99 -1.95 -5.52
C ARG A 104 -6.64 -0.67 -6.03
N VAL A 105 -6.42 0.46 -5.35
CA VAL A 105 -6.91 1.78 -5.82
C VAL A 105 -6.25 2.16 -7.15
N LEU A 106 -4.97 1.83 -7.32
CA LEU A 106 -4.17 2.20 -8.49
C LEU A 106 -4.30 1.24 -9.67
N ALA A 107 -4.56 -0.04 -9.42
CA ALA A 107 -4.73 -1.08 -10.43
C ALA A 107 -6.04 -1.88 -10.23
N PRO A 108 -7.23 -1.26 -10.39
CA PRO A 108 -8.50 -1.95 -10.20
C PRO A 108 -8.75 -2.86 -11.41
N GLY A 109 -8.58 -4.16 -11.23
CA GLY A 109 -8.74 -5.18 -12.27
C GLY A 109 -7.79 -6.39 -12.13
N ARG A 110 -6.73 -6.28 -11.34
CA ARG A 110 -5.87 -7.42 -10.96
C ARG A 110 -6.45 -8.05 -9.68
N GLN A 111 -7.25 -9.11 -9.82
CA GLN A 111 -7.46 -10.09 -8.75
C GLN A 111 -6.40 -11.20 -8.95
N PRO A 112 -5.90 -11.83 -7.87
CA PRO A 112 -5.03 -12.99 -8.00
C PRO A 112 -5.70 -14.11 -8.80
#